data_AF-A0A166AL87-F1
#
_entry.id   AF-A0A166AL87-F1
#
_cell.length_a   1.000
_cell.length_b   1.000
_cell.length_c   1.000
_cell.angle_alpha   90.00
_cell.angle_beta   90.00
_cell.angle_gamma   90.00
#
_symmetry.space_group_name_H-M   'P 1'
#
loop_
_entity.id
_entity.type
_entity.pdbx_description
1 polymer ?
#
loop_
_entity_poly.entity_id
_entity_poly.type
_entity_poly.pdbx_seq_one_letter_code
_entity_poly.pdbx_strand_id
1 'polypeptide(L)'
;LDVDVDCTDPNGWQTPAPPPASHVGIPGDTWTGIASRAALLPNVRVRGVTHQHHPTIMALFAAEANRRSLALEYPAAIIDYPAELTDNILSIFAHLQSPVNLTVSGSPALYGRFEVLTFTGMGLDEVHREVTLSTTEPGRIIASFFDQSLPRTSVRSLTLDASLWKVFLQSCGDLPNLEHVLVRFPGGPYTSSFGDTVGAPSTWPSLRTLRLVGVGVERPILTVQTILNTIHALRLPEKMQVLVLERIDLLGPTHELAQMDAAQRVVLPQ
;
A
#
# COMPACT_ATOMS: atom_id res chain seq x y z
N LEU A 1 2.90 -3.29 18.31
CA LEU A 1 1.70 -4.12 18.08
C LEU A 1 1.27 -4.62 19.45
N ASP A 2 0.04 -4.32 19.87
CA ASP A 2 -0.41 -4.69 21.23
C ASP A 2 -1.20 -6.00 21.20
N VAL A 3 -1.86 -6.31 20.09
CA VAL A 3 -2.55 -7.57 19.87
C VAL A 3 -2.57 -7.97 18.39
N ASP A 4 -2.46 -9.27 18.13
CA ASP A 4 -2.71 -9.92 16.85
C ASP A 4 -3.87 -10.89 17.03
N VAL A 5 -4.92 -10.73 16.25
CA VAL A 5 -6.18 -11.46 16.38
C VAL A 5 -6.45 -12.22 15.09
N ASP A 6 -6.43 -13.55 15.14
CA ASP A 6 -6.75 -14.40 13.99
C ASP A 6 -8.23 -14.82 14.02
N CYS A 7 -9.02 -14.40 13.02
CA CYS A 7 -10.42 -14.80 12.87
C CYS A 7 -10.61 -16.27 12.46
N THR A 8 -9.56 -16.95 11.99
CA THR A 8 -9.62 -18.34 11.52
C THR A 8 -9.24 -19.36 12.60
N ASP A 9 -8.54 -18.93 13.63
CA ASP A 9 -8.20 -19.75 14.79
C ASP A 9 -9.05 -19.31 16.00
N PRO A 10 -10.04 -20.12 16.43
CA PRO A 10 -10.83 -19.81 17.62
C PRO A 10 -10.01 -19.73 18.92
N ASN A 11 -8.74 -20.19 18.90
CA ASN A 11 -7.76 -20.09 19.97
C ASN A 11 -6.57 -19.14 19.62
N GLY A 12 -6.60 -18.45 18.48
CA GLY A 12 -5.49 -17.72 17.86
C GLY A 12 -5.10 -16.40 18.54
N TRP A 13 -5.28 -16.31 19.86
CA TRP A 13 -4.79 -15.20 20.67
C TRP A 13 -3.32 -15.41 21.02
N GLN A 14 -2.43 -14.62 20.41
CA GLN A 14 -1.09 -14.42 20.95
C GLN A 14 -1.01 -13.00 21.53
N THR A 15 -1.28 -12.89 22.83
CA THR A 15 -0.73 -11.77 23.62
C THR A 15 0.71 -12.14 23.99
N PRO A 16 1.69 -11.20 24.00
CA PRO A 16 2.93 -11.46 24.69
C PRO A 16 2.56 -11.72 26.17
N ALA A 17 2.81 -12.95 26.62
CA ALA A 17 2.16 -13.63 27.74
C ALA A 17 1.83 -12.79 29.00
N PRO A 18 0.66 -13.01 29.63
CA PRO A 18 0.47 -12.85 31.07
C PRO A 18 0.35 -14.22 31.80
N PRO A 19 0.51 -14.27 33.14
CA PRO A 19 0.75 -15.52 33.88
C PRO A 19 -0.49 -16.43 33.93
N PRO A 20 -0.34 -17.72 34.28
CA PRO A 20 -1.41 -18.69 34.10
C PRO A 20 -2.46 -18.51 35.19
N ALA A 21 -3.73 -18.44 34.78
CA ALA A 21 -4.83 -18.84 35.65
C ALA A 21 -5.98 -19.40 34.81
N SER A 22 -6.27 -20.66 35.12
CA SER A 22 -7.45 -21.45 34.80
C SER A 22 -8.76 -20.67 34.71
N HIS A 23 -9.51 -20.81 33.60
CA HIS A 23 -10.98 -20.91 33.55
C HIS A 23 -11.35 -21.49 32.16
N VAL A 24 -11.83 -22.74 32.10
CA VAL A 24 -13.26 -23.15 32.03
C VAL A 24 -13.96 -22.60 30.78
N GLY A 25 -14.45 -23.52 29.94
CA GLY A 25 -14.93 -23.25 28.58
C GLY A 25 -16.20 -22.42 28.46
N ILE A 26 -16.33 -21.79 27.30
CA ILE A 26 -17.59 -21.26 26.75
C ILE A 26 -17.66 -21.72 25.29
N PRO A 27 -18.57 -22.65 24.93
CA PRO A 27 -18.90 -22.93 23.54
C PRO A 27 -19.98 -21.94 23.08
N GLY A 28 -19.64 -21.09 22.11
CA GLY A 28 -20.49 -20.05 21.52
C GLY A 28 -19.97 -18.64 21.83
N ASP A 29 -19.63 -17.86 20.79
CA ASP A 29 -19.20 -16.45 20.86
C ASP A 29 -17.88 -16.12 21.59
N THR A 30 -16.90 -17.03 21.58
CA THR A 30 -15.54 -16.68 22.01
C THR A 30 -14.95 -15.55 21.18
N TRP A 31 -15.23 -15.52 19.86
CA TRP A 31 -14.77 -14.49 18.93
C TRP A 31 -15.26 -13.08 19.26
N THR A 32 -16.56 -12.88 19.47
CA THR A 32 -17.14 -11.55 19.70
C THR A 32 -16.63 -10.94 21.01
N GLY A 33 -16.51 -11.74 22.07
CA GLY A 33 -15.91 -11.30 23.33
C GLY A 33 -14.40 -11.03 23.24
N ILE A 34 -13.71 -11.74 22.35
CA ILE A 34 -12.31 -11.50 21.97
C ILE A 34 -12.19 -10.16 21.24
N ALA A 35 -12.96 -9.95 20.19
CA ALA A 35 -12.92 -8.76 19.35
C ALA A 35 -13.24 -7.51 20.17
N SER A 36 -14.23 -7.59 21.07
CA SER A 36 -14.60 -6.50 21.97
C SER A 36 -13.46 -6.08 22.91
N ARG A 37 -12.66 -7.04 23.41
CA ARG A 37 -11.50 -6.74 24.27
C ARG A 37 -10.34 -6.16 23.46
N ALA A 38 -10.04 -6.75 22.31
CA ALA A 38 -9.01 -6.23 21.41
C ALA A 38 -9.34 -4.81 20.92
N ALA A 39 -10.62 -4.48 20.74
CA ALA A 39 -11.06 -3.15 20.34
C ALA A 39 -10.70 -2.05 21.35
N LEU A 40 -10.38 -2.39 22.60
CA LEU A 40 -9.91 -1.41 23.60
C LEU A 40 -8.41 -1.09 23.48
N LEU A 41 -7.65 -1.84 22.68
CA LEU A 41 -6.21 -1.70 22.58
C LEU A 41 -5.80 -0.69 21.49
N PRO A 42 -4.76 0.15 21.72
CA PRO A 42 -4.42 1.20 20.78
C PRO A 42 -3.80 0.70 19.47
N ASN A 43 -3.13 -0.47 19.47
CA ASN A 43 -2.52 -1.06 18.28
C ASN A 43 -3.02 -2.49 18.02
N VAL A 44 -3.85 -2.67 17.00
CA VAL A 44 -4.52 -3.94 16.69
C VAL A 44 -4.17 -4.41 15.29
N ARG A 45 -3.85 -5.70 15.16
CA ARG A 45 -3.90 -6.42 13.88
C ARG A 45 -4.99 -7.47 13.95
N VAL A 46 -5.81 -7.55 12.90
CA VAL A 46 -6.83 -8.58 12.73
C VAL A 46 -6.57 -9.29 11.41
N ARG A 47 -6.35 -10.60 11.48
CA ARG A 47 -6.10 -11.47 10.34
C ARG A 47 -7.25 -12.42 10.08
N GLY A 48 -7.27 -12.99 8.89
CA GLY A 48 -8.26 -14.01 8.58
C GLY A 48 -9.67 -13.44 8.36
N VAL A 49 -9.81 -12.14 8.11
CA VAL A 49 -11.13 -11.49 8.08
C VAL A 49 -11.94 -12.02 6.89
N THR A 50 -13.10 -12.58 7.19
CA THR A 50 -14.06 -13.08 6.20
C THR A 50 -15.26 -12.15 6.12
N HIS A 51 -16.11 -12.33 5.11
CA HIS A 51 -17.38 -11.61 4.98
C HIS A 51 -18.24 -11.66 6.26
N GLN A 52 -18.29 -12.81 6.94
CA GLN A 52 -19.10 -12.98 8.14
C GLN A 52 -18.57 -12.15 9.32
N HIS A 53 -17.25 -11.96 9.39
CA HIS A 53 -16.61 -11.14 10.42
C HIS A 53 -16.69 -9.64 10.11
N HIS A 54 -16.78 -9.25 8.84
CA HIS A 54 -16.66 -7.87 8.38
C HIS A 54 -17.57 -6.87 9.11
N PRO A 55 -18.89 -7.10 9.30
CA PRO A 55 -19.76 -6.16 10.03
C PRO A 55 -19.27 -5.91 11.46
N THR A 56 -18.84 -6.97 12.15
CA THR A 56 -18.31 -6.89 13.52
C THR A 56 -16.98 -6.15 13.55
N ILE A 57 -16.10 -6.39 12.57
CA ILE A 57 -14.82 -5.70 12.48
C ILE A 57 -15.02 -4.20 12.23
N MET A 58 -15.91 -3.84 11.32
CA MET A 58 -16.21 -2.44 11.04
C MET A 58 -16.83 -1.76 12.27
N ALA A 59 -17.78 -2.42 12.95
CA ALA A 59 -18.42 -1.88 14.14
C ALA A 59 -17.46 -1.69 15.33
N LEU A 60 -16.54 -2.61 15.56
CA LEU A 60 -15.67 -2.60 16.74
C LEU A 60 -14.34 -1.89 16.52
N PHE A 61 -13.75 -2.00 15.33
CA PHE A 61 -12.40 -1.50 15.06
C PHE A 61 -12.40 -0.29 14.14
N ALA A 62 -13.19 -0.31 13.06
CA ALA A 62 -13.21 0.80 12.10
C ALA A 62 -13.95 2.03 12.64
N ALA A 63 -14.95 1.86 13.49
CA ALA A 63 -15.67 2.98 14.10
C ALA A 63 -14.80 3.83 15.05
N GLU A 64 -13.67 3.30 15.55
CA GLU A 64 -12.79 4.01 16.48
C GLU A 64 -11.72 4.81 15.74
N ALA A 65 -12.07 6.05 15.36
CA ALA A 65 -11.18 6.95 14.63
C ALA A 65 -9.87 7.26 15.39
N ASN A 66 -9.88 7.29 16.72
CA ASN A 66 -8.71 7.66 17.53
C ASN A 66 -7.73 6.50 17.78
N ARG A 67 -8.00 5.29 17.25
CA ARG A 67 -7.09 4.16 17.41
C ARG A 67 -5.76 4.47 16.75
N ARG A 68 -4.65 4.31 17.49
CA ARG A 68 -3.31 4.61 17.00
C ARG A 68 -2.91 3.73 15.81
N SER A 69 -3.19 2.43 15.86
CA SER A 69 -2.85 1.53 14.76
C SER A 69 -3.93 0.45 14.55
N LEU A 70 -4.33 0.28 13.29
CA LEU A 70 -5.23 -0.79 12.84
C LEU A 70 -4.67 -1.43 11.57
N ALA A 71 -4.49 -2.75 11.58
CA ALA A 71 -4.16 -3.55 10.41
C ALA A 71 -5.21 -4.64 10.20
N LEU A 72 -5.78 -4.73 8.99
CA LEU A 72 -6.78 -5.72 8.63
C LEU A 72 -6.29 -6.58 7.47
N GLU A 73 -6.32 -7.91 7.63
CA GLU A 73 -5.89 -8.85 6.59
C GLU A 73 -7.06 -9.76 6.17
N TYR A 74 -7.42 -9.67 4.89
CA TYR A 74 -8.48 -10.44 4.24
C TYR A 74 -7.83 -11.54 3.36
N PRO A 75 -7.81 -12.80 3.82
CA PRO A 75 -7.09 -13.88 3.14
C PRO A 75 -7.81 -14.39 1.90
N ALA A 76 -9.15 -14.29 1.85
CA ALA A 76 -9.93 -14.70 0.72
C ALA A 76 -9.85 -13.64 -0.38
N ALA A 77 -9.70 -14.09 -1.63
CA ALA A 77 -9.78 -13.20 -2.77
C ALA A 77 -11.12 -12.47 -2.76
N ILE A 78 -11.05 -11.14 -2.80
CA ILE A 78 -12.19 -10.25 -3.01
C ILE A 78 -12.56 -10.35 -4.50
N ILE A 79 -13.00 -11.53 -4.93
CA ILE A 79 -13.60 -11.78 -6.24
C ILE A 79 -15.09 -11.63 -6.04
N ASP A 80 -15.76 -10.89 -6.92
CA ASP A 80 -17.23 -10.80 -6.97
C ASP A 80 -17.91 -10.14 -5.76
N TYR A 81 -17.16 -9.46 -4.87
CA TYR A 81 -17.80 -8.66 -3.83
C TYR A 81 -18.46 -7.42 -4.43
N PRO A 82 -19.64 -7.00 -3.94
CA PRO A 82 -20.22 -5.72 -4.27
C PRO A 82 -19.19 -4.61 -4.00
N ALA A 83 -19.12 -3.61 -4.89
CA ALA A 83 -18.19 -2.47 -4.74
C ALA A 83 -18.24 -1.88 -3.32
N GLU A 84 -19.46 -1.79 -2.77
CA GLU A 84 -19.78 -1.32 -1.43
C GLU A 84 -18.98 -1.99 -0.30
N LEU A 85 -18.65 -3.29 -0.42
CA LEU A 85 -17.92 -3.99 0.64
C LEU A 85 -16.42 -3.68 0.59
N THR A 86 -15.84 -3.59 -0.61
CA THR A 86 -14.46 -3.11 -0.78
C THR A 86 -14.31 -1.68 -0.28
N ASP A 87 -15.28 -0.84 -0.59
CA ASP A 87 -15.31 0.56 -0.18
C ASP A 87 -15.38 0.70 1.36
N ASN A 88 -16.20 -0.13 2.02
CA ASN A 88 -16.25 -0.20 3.48
C ASN A 88 -14.93 -0.68 4.11
N ILE A 89 -14.25 -1.67 3.52
CA ILE A 89 -12.94 -2.13 4.01
C ILE A 89 -11.91 -0.99 4.00
N LEU A 90 -11.87 -0.23 2.91
CA LEU A 90 -10.90 0.84 2.72
C LEU A 90 -11.28 2.12 3.47
N SER A 91 -12.54 2.27 3.91
CA SER A 91 -13.01 3.44 4.67
C SER A 91 -12.19 3.74 5.94
N ILE A 92 -11.46 2.76 6.50
CA ILE A 92 -10.64 2.97 7.69
C ILE A 92 -9.55 4.05 7.50
N PHE A 93 -9.16 4.33 6.25
CA PHE A 93 -8.17 5.34 5.89
C PHE A 93 -8.73 6.78 5.93
N ALA A 94 -10.05 6.97 5.93
CA ALA A 94 -10.68 8.29 6.03
C ALA A 94 -10.37 8.99 7.37
N HIS A 95 -9.92 8.22 8.37
CA HIS A 95 -9.50 8.75 9.68
C HIS A 95 -8.11 9.38 9.66
N LEU A 96 -7.31 9.18 8.60
CA LEU A 96 -5.94 9.68 8.57
C LEU A 96 -5.93 11.19 8.36
N GLN A 97 -5.27 11.91 9.27
CA GLN A 97 -5.07 13.34 9.11
C GLN A 97 -4.04 13.63 8.01
N SER A 98 -4.42 14.52 7.11
CA SER A 98 -3.54 14.98 6.02
C SER A 98 -2.42 15.89 6.56
N PRO A 99 -1.20 15.83 6.01
CA PRO A 99 -0.76 14.97 4.91
C PRO A 99 -0.52 13.51 5.32
N VAL A 100 -0.75 12.60 4.38
CA VAL A 100 -0.59 11.15 4.56
C VAL A 100 0.62 10.63 3.80
N ASN A 101 1.38 9.76 4.46
CA ASN A 101 2.39 8.91 3.86
C ASN A 101 1.75 7.56 3.52
N LEU A 102 1.67 7.24 2.23
CA LEU A 102 1.03 6.05 1.71
C LEU A 102 2.08 5.07 1.18
N THR A 103 1.94 3.80 1.52
CA THR A 103 2.65 2.68 0.90
C THR A 103 1.65 1.75 0.25
N VAL A 104 1.88 1.37 -0.99
CA VAL A 104 1.09 0.35 -1.69
C VAL A 104 2.04 -0.72 -2.20
N SER A 105 1.86 -1.94 -1.72
CA SER A 105 2.69 -3.08 -2.10
C SER A 105 1.87 -4.19 -2.73
N GLY A 106 2.45 -4.85 -3.73
CA GLY A 106 1.81 -5.91 -4.49
C GLY A 106 2.66 -7.16 -4.42
N SER A 107 2.03 -8.31 -4.19
CA SER A 107 2.72 -9.61 -4.27
C SER A 107 1.84 -10.62 -4.99
N PRO A 108 2.42 -11.51 -5.82
CA PRO A 108 1.65 -12.59 -6.42
C PRO A 108 1.08 -13.49 -5.31
N ALA A 109 -0.20 -13.84 -5.39
CA ALA A 109 -0.72 -14.89 -4.54
C ALA A 109 -0.18 -16.25 -4.99
N LEU A 110 0.05 -17.16 -4.02
CA LEU A 110 0.51 -18.53 -4.25
C LEU A 110 -0.42 -19.35 -5.18
N TYR A 111 -1.66 -18.89 -5.41
CA TYR A 111 -2.66 -19.51 -6.26
C TYR A 111 -2.97 -18.66 -7.51
N GLY A 112 -1.93 -18.32 -8.28
CA GLY A 112 -1.92 -18.24 -9.75
C GLY A 112 -2.76 -17.20 -10.50
N ARG A 113 -3.65 -16.44 -9.86
CA ARG A 113 -4.40 -15.34 -10.52
C ARG A 113 -4.64 -14.11 -9.66
N PHE A 114 -4.41 -14.23 -8.36
CA PHE A 114 -4.64 -13.13 -7.42
C PHE A 114 -3.36 -12.37 -7.19
N GLU A 115 -3.48 -11.06 -7.06
CA GLU A 115 -2.48 -10.19 -6.49
C GLU A 115 -2.92 -9.83 -5.07
N VAL A 116 -2.01 -10.00 -4.11
CA VAL A 116 -2.21 -9.52 -2.75
C VAL A 116 -1.73 -8.08 -2.72
N LEU A 117 -2.68 -7.16 -2.56
CA LEU A 117 -2.40 -5.74 -2.36
C LEU A 117 -2.38 -5.44 -0.87
N THR A 118 -1.39 -4.68 -0.43
CA THR A 118 -1.37 -4.07 0.90
C THR A 118 -1.27 -2.57 0.77
N PHE A 119 -2.24 -1.88 1.37
CA PHE A 119 -2.23 -0.44 1.56
C PHE A 119 -1.82 -0.17 3.00
N THR A 120 -0.84 0.72 3.19
CA THR A 120 -0.40 1.16 4.51
C THR A 120 -0.34 2.68 4.50
N GLY A 121 -1.08 3.33 5.39
CA GLY A 121 -1.19 4.79 5.48
C GLY A 121 -0.83 5.26 6.87
N MET A 122 -0.08 6.36 6.94
CA MET A 122 0.29 7.03 8.18
C MET A 122 -0.01 8.53 8.05
N GLY A 123 -0.87 9.03 8.93
CA GLY A 123 -1.25 10.45 9.00
C GLY A 123 -0.22 11.29 9.76
N LEU A 124 -0.42 12.61 9.76
CA LEU A 124 0.43 13.56 10.49
C LEU A 124 0.45 13.32 12.00
N ASP A 125 -0.65 12.80 12.52
CA ASP A 125 -0.86 12.44 13.93
C ASP A 125 -0.28 11.06 14.30
N GLU A 126 0.54 10.47 13.43
CA GLU A 126 1.15 9.14 13.59
C GLU A 126 0.11 8.01 13.72
N VAL A 127 -1.14 8.27 13.31
CA VAL A 127 -2.17 7.25 13.20
C VAL A 127 -1.86 6.37 11.99
N HIS A 128 -1.89 5.06 12.20
CA HIS A 128 -1.55 4.04 11.22
C HIS A 128 -2.77 3.21 10.81
N ARG A 129 -2.96 3.02 9.51
CA ARG A 129 -4.00 2.16 8.92
C ARG A 129 -3.36 1.25 7.88
N GLU A 130 -3.66 -0.03 7.96
CA GLU A 130 -3.17 -1.04 7.02
C GLU A 130 -4.30 -1.97 6.61
N VAL A 131 -4.40 -2.26 5.32
CA VAL A 131 -5.32 -3.26 4.77
C VAL A 131 -4.56 -4.12 3.78
N THR A 132 -4.59 -5.42 4.00
CA THR A 132 -4.12 -6.44 3.06
C THR A 132 -5.32 -7.19 2.50
N LEU A 133 -5.43 -7.25 1.17
CA LEU A 133 -6.50 -7.93 0.46
C LEU A 133 -5.97 -8.65 -0.78
N SER A 134 -6.63 -9.73 -1.18
CA SER A 134 -6.34 -10.45 -2.42
C SER A 134 -7.35 -10.07 -3.50
N THR A 135 -6.91 -9.77 -4.74
CA THR A 135 -7.79 -9.34 -5.83
C THR A 135 -7.31 -9.82 -7.21
N THR A 136 -8.23 -9.95 -8.17
CA THR A 136 -7.92 -10.10 -9.60
C THR A 136 -7.92 -8.77 -10.36
N GLU A 137 -8.43 -7.70 -9.74
CA GLU A 137 -8.63 -6.39 -10.36
C GLU A 137 -7.92 -5.28 -9.56
N PRO A 138 -6.57 -5.30 -9.45
CA PRO A 138 -5.82 -4.37 -8.60
C PRO A 138 -6.08 -2.90 -8.94
N GLY A 139 -6.25 -2.56 -10.22
CA GLY A 139 -6.55 -1.19 -10.65
C GLY A 139 -7.91 -0.68 -10.15
N ARG A 140 -8.94 -1.54 -10.12
CA ARG A 140 -10.25 -1.15 -9.60
C ARG A 140 -10.18 -0.83 -8.11
N ILE A 141 -9.46 -1.64 -7.33
CA ILE A 141 -9.27 -1.42 -5.89
C ILE A 141 -8.53 -0.10 -5.64
N ILE A 142 -7.46 0.18 -6.39
CA ILE A 142 -6.71 1.43 -6.27
C ILE A 142 -7.58 2.64 -6.63
N ALA A 143 -8.41 2.56 -7.68
CA ALA A 143 -9.34 3.64 -8.03
C ALA A 143 -10.35 3.91 -6.90
N SER A 144 -11.03 2.86 -6.41
CA SER A 144 -11.97 2.93 -5.29
C SER A 144 -11.35 3.55 -4.03
N PHE A 145 -10.10 3.17 -3.72
CA PHE A 145 -9.36 3.72 -2.57
C PHE A 145 -9.31 5.25 -2.61
N PHE A 146 -8.94 5.83 -3.75
CA PHE A 146 -8.81 7.28 -3.89
C PHE A 146 -10.13 8.02 -4.10
N ASP A 147 -11.14 7.34 -4.61
CA ASP A 147 -12.46 7.93 -4.83
C ASP A 147 -13.27 8.02 -3.52
N GLN A 148 -13.06 7.09 -2.59
CA GLN A 148 -13.94 6.95 -1.43
C GLN A 148 -13.24 7.00 -0.07
N SER A 149 -11.97 6.60 0.01
CA SER A 149 -11.33 6.34 1.31
C SER A 149 -10.25 7.36 1.67
N LEU A 150 -9.48 7.83 0.70
CA LEU A 150 -8.43 8.81 0.92
C LEU A 150 -8.40 9.84 -0.21
N PRO A 151 -8.66 11.13 0.06
CA PRO A 151 -8.59 12.15 -0.98
C PRO A 151 -7.20 12.20 -1.62
N ARG A 152 -7.15 12.33 -2.94
CA ARG A 152 -5.91 12.48 -3.73
C ARG A 152 -5.04 13.66 -3.26
N THR A 153 -5.67 14.71 -2.72
CA THR A 153 -5.01 15.90 -2.14
C THR A 153 -4.34 15.62 -0.79
N SER A 154 -4.68 14.53 -0.12
CA SER A 154 -4.13 14.19 1.20
C SER A 154 -2.75 13.53 1.12
N VAL A 155 -2.39 12.89 0.00
CA VAL A 155 -1.15 12.13 -0.12
C VAL A 155 0.02 13.05 -0.41
N ARG A 156 1.03 13.02 0.47
CA ARG A 156 2.28 13.76 0.33
C ARG A 156 3.45 12.89 -0.09
N SER A 157 3.49 11.66 0.42
CA SER A 157 4.54 10.70 0.11
C SER A 157 3.92 9.37 -0.33
N LEU A 158 4.45 8.78 -1.39
CA LEU A 158 4.03 7.49 -1.92
C LEU A 158 5.22 6.54 -2.00
N THR A 159 5.09 5.37 -1.39
CA THR A 159 5.96 4.22 -1.66
C THR A 159 5.17 3.18 -2.44
N LEU A 160 5.72 2.71 -3.57
CA LEU A 160 5.02 1.79 -4.47
C LEU A 160 5.96 0.69 -4.95
N ASP A 161 5.49 -0.55 -5.03
CA ASP A 161 6.26 -1.60 -5.70
C ASP A 161 6.22 -1.41 -7.22
N ALA A 162 7.35 -1.66 -7.89
CA ALA A 162 7.50 -1.44 -9.33
C ALA A 162 6.47 -2.21 -10.19
N SER A 163 6.04 -3.39 -9.72
CA SER A 163 5.00 -4.19 -10.37
C SER A 163 3.67 -3.44 -10.50
N LEU A 164 3.36 -2.59 -9.52
CA LEU A 164 2.12 -1.83 -9.46
C LEU A 164 2.21 -0.48 -10.15
N TRP A 165 3.38 -0.04 -10.60
CA TRP A 165 3.59 1.31 -11.16
C TRP A 165 2.58 1.64 -12.26
N LYS A 166 2.48 0.75 -13.26
CA LYS A 166 1.56 0.94 -14.40
C LYS A 166 0.09 0.97 -13.95
N VAL A 167 -0.30 0.01 -13.12
CA VAL A 167 -1.67 -0.11 -12.62
C VAL A 167 -2.04 1.12 -11.81
N PHE A 168 -1.14 1.57 -10.93
CA PHE A 168 -1.33 2.74 -10.09
C PHE A 168 -1.51 4.01 -10.92
N LEU A 169 -0.64 4.27 -11.92
CA LEU A 169 -0.79 5.44 -12.79
C LEU A 169 -2.12 5.45 -13.55
N GLN A 170 -2.53 4.30 -14.09
CA GLN A 170 -3.79 4.18 -14.83
C GLN A 170 -5.04 4.36 -13.96
N SER A 171 -4.97 3.99 -12.67
CA SER A 171 -6.12 3.95 -11.78
C SER A 171 -6.22 5.13 -10.82
N CYS A 172 -5.11 5.68 -10.36
CA CYS A 172 -5.07 6.77 -9.39
C CYS A 172 -5.32 8.13 -10.06
N GLY A 173 -4.76 8.35 -11.26
CA GLY A 173 -4.78 9.66 -11.92
C GLY A 173 -3.83 10.67 -11.27
N ASP A 174 -4.31 11.90 -11.08
CA ASP A 174 -3.50 13.03 -10.61
C ASP A 174 -3.42 13.08 -9.08
N LEU A 175 -2.21 13.24 -8.55
CA LEU A 175 -1.94 13.45 -7.12
C LEU A 175 -1.33 14.85 -6.93
N PRO A 176 -2.14 15.89 -6.70
CA PRO A 176 -1.69 17.28 -6.78
C PRO A 176 -0.68 17.68 -5.70
N ASN A 177 -0.75 17.06 -4.51
CA ASN A 177 0.10 17.40 -3.36
C ASN A 177 1.23 16.40 -3.12
N LEU A 178 1.44 15.44 -4.04
CA LEU A 178 2.47 14.42 -3.92
C LEU A 178 3.85 15.03 -4.13
N GLU A 179 4.69 15.01 -3.10
CA GLU A 179 6.04 15.58 -3.12
C GLU A 179 7.12 14.51 -3.29
N HIS A 180 6.90 13.33 -2.70
CA HIS A 180 7.91 12.29 -2.60
C HIS A 180 7.39 10.94 -3.11
N VAL A 181 8.11 10.35 -4.07
CA VAL A 181 7.80 9.04 -4.61
C VAL A 181 9.00 8.12 -4.46
N LEU A 182 8.77 6.95 -3.87
CA LEU A 182 9.71 5.85 -3.78
C LEU A 182 9.15 4.64 -4.50
N VAL A 183 9.81 4.19 -5.57
CA VAL A 183 9.49 2.95 -6.27
C VAL A 183 10.46 1.86 -5.84
N ARG A 184 9.92 0.77 -5.29
CA ARG A 184 10.70 -0.37 -4.79
C ARG A 184 10.75 -1.48 -5.82
N PHE A 185 11.94 -2.03 -6.03
CA PHE A 185 12.19 -3.14 -6.94
C PHE A 185 12.63 -4.35 -6.11
N PRO A 186 11.70 -5.27 -5.76
CA PRO A 186 12.02 -6.44 -4.94
C PRO A 186 12.88 -7.51 -5.64
N GLY A 187 13.15 -7.38 -6.94
CA GLY A 187 13.87 -8.36 -7.77
C GLY A 187 12.92 -9.29 -8.54
N GLY A 188 13.44 -10.21 -9.36
CA GLY A 188 12.62 -11.14 -10.18
C GLY A 188 12.02 -10.53 -11.47
N PRO A 189 11.07 -11.20 -12.14
CA PRO A 189 10.50 -10.74 -13.43
C PRO A 189 9.75 -9.40 -13.34
N TYR A 190 9.51 -8.88 -12.14
CA TYR A 190 8.77 -7.64 -11.86
C TYR A 190 9.51 -6.36 -12.28
N THR A 191 10.80 -6.43 -12.65
CA THR A 191 11.50 -5.32 -13.30
C THR A 191 10.95 -5.01 -14.68
N SER A 192 10.40 -6.01 -15.38
CA SER A 192 9.93 -5.88 -16.76
C SER A 192 8.64 -5.05 -16.91
N SER A 193 7.82 -4.92 -15.86
CA SER A 193 6.54 -4.18 -15.95
C SER A 193 6.67 -2.68 -15.63
N PHE A 194 7.85 -2.22 -15.22
CA PHE A 194 8.12 -0.81 -14.99
C PHE A 194 8.29 -0.07 -16.33
N GLY A 195 7.64 1.07 -16.50
CA GLY A 195 7.80 1.96 -17.68
C GLY A 195 7.14 1.54 -19.00
N ASP A 196 6.42 0.42 -19.05
CA ASP A 196 5.55 0.03 -20.18
C ASP A 196 4.25 0.86 -20.20
N THR A 197 4.34 2.16 -20.49
CA THR A 197 3.16 3.04 -20.51
C THR A 197 2.53 3.13 -21.91
N VAL A 198 1.42 2.40 -22.07
CA VAL A 198 0.29 2.81 -22.92
C VAL A 198 -0.80 3.23 -21.94
N GLY A 199 -1.04 4.53 -21.77
CA GLY A 199 -2.00 5.06 -20.80
C GLY A 199 -2.06 6.57 -20.80
N ALA A 200 -3.13 7.13 -20.22
CA ALA A 200 -3.25 8.57 -20.04
C ALA A 200 -2.16 9.04 -19.05
N PRO A 201 -1.44 10.13 -19.37
CA PRO A 201 -0.41 10.65 -18.50
C PRO A 201 -1.01 11.19 -17.20
N SER A 202 -0.32 10.97 -16.08
CA SER A 202 -0.67 11.53 -14.77
C SER A 202 0.11 12.82 -14.53
N THR A 203 -0.51 13.80 -13.90
CA THR A 203 0.11 15.10 -13.59
C THR A 203 0.36 15.20 -12.08
N TRP A 204 1.63 15.25 -11.68
CA TRP A 204 2.03 15.39 -10.28
C TRP A 204 2.76 16.72 -10.07
N PRO A 205 2.02 17.84 -9.97
CA PRO A 205 2.60 19.18 -10.01
C PRO A 205 3.55 19.49 -8.86
N SER A 206 3.35 18.87 -7.70
CA SER A 206 4.17 19.10 -6.51
C SER A 206 5.37 18.14 -6.38
N LEU A 207 5.61 17.27 -7.37
CA LEU A 207 6.63 16.22 -7.25
C LEU A 207 8.04 16.80 -7.15
N ARG A 208 8.69 16.60 -6.02
CA ARG A 208 10.06 17.07 -5.75
C ARG A 208 11.08 15.96 -5.91
N THR A 209 10.75 14.76 -5.45
CA THR A 209 11.73 13.66 -5.40
C THR A 209 11.14 12.36 -5.94
N LEU A 210 11.84 11.75 -6.89
CA LEU A 210 11.57 10.39 -7.35
C LEU A 210 12.78 9.50 -7.01
N ARG A 211 12.54 8.42 -6.27
CA ARG A 211 13.57 7.44 -5.89
C ARG A 211 13.21 6.09 -6.48
N LEU A 212 14.12 5.47 -7.19
CA LEU A 212 14.02 4.11 -7.72
C LEU A 212 15.03 3.24 -6.95
N VAL A 213 14.54 2.28 -6.17
CA VAL A 213 15.39 1.55 -5.20
C VAL A 213 15.24 0.04 -5.33
N GLY A 214 16.35 -0.65 -5.60
CA GLY A 214 16.47 -2.10 -5.50
C GLY A 214 16.46 -2.57 -4.04
N VAL A 215 15.42 -3.31 -3.64
CA VAL A 215 15.27 -3.83 -2.26
C VAL A 215 15.61 -5.32 -2.15
N GLY A 216 15.66 -6.04 -3.27
CA GLY A 216 16.01 -7.46 -3.33
C GLY A 216 17.49 -7.77 -3.04
N VAL A 217 17.79 -9.08 -2.98
CA VAL A 217 19.17 -9.59 -2.93
C VAL A 217 19.86 -9.30 -4.26
N GLU A 218 19.19 -9.59 -5.37
CA GLU A 218 19.65 -9.28 -6.72
C GLU A 218 19.39 -7.82 -7.07
N ARG A 219 20.33 -7.22 -7.81
CA ARG A 219 20.15 -5.86 -8.34
C ARG A 219 19.19 -5.92 -9.53
N PRO A 220 18.07 -5.18 -9.53
CA PRO A 220 17.21 -5.04 -10.70
C PRO A 220 17.98 -4.38 -11.84
N ILE A 221 17.73 -4.86 -13.06
CA ILE A 221 18.29 -4.27 -14.28
C ILE A 221 17.20 -3.44 -14.96
N LEU A 222 17.45 -2.15 -15.18
CA LEU A 222 16.54 -1.25 -15.89
C LEU A 222 17.24 -0.63 -17.10
N THR A 223 16.51 -0.47 -18.20
CA THR A 223 17.02 0.31 -19.33
C THR A 223 16.86 1.80 -19.06
N VAL A 224 17.82 2.61 -19.53
CA VAL A 224 17.74 4.07 -19.48
C VAL A 224 16.44 4.57 -20.14
N GLN A 225 16.08 4.00 -21.28
CA GLN A 225 14.87 4.38 -22.02
C GLN A 225 13.59 4.16 -21.20
N THR A 226 13.50 3.04 -20.47
CA THR A 226 12.36 2.74 -19.59
C THR A 226 12.16 3.82 -18.54
N ILE A 227 13.26 4.30 -17.94
CA ILE A 227 13.23 5.36 -16.92
C ILE A 227 12.81 6.69 -17.54
N LEU A 228 13.39 7.06 -18.68
CA LEU A 228 13.04 8.30 -19.40
C LEU A 228 11.56 8.33 -19.81
N ASN A 229 11.05 7.22 -20.37
CA ASN A 229 9.64 7.08 -20.73
C ASN A 229 8.73 7.21 -19.51
N THR A 230 9.11 6.58 -18.40
CA THR A 230 8.36 6.65 -17.14
C THR A 230 8.23 8.09 -16.65
N ILE A 231 9.34 8.84 -16.65
CA ILE A 231 9.34 10.23 -16.19
C ILE A 231 8.56 11.12 -17.16
N HIS A 232 8.68 10.88 -18.47
CA HIS A 232 7.92 11.61 -19.47
C HIS A 232 6.39 11.43 -19.30
N ALA A 233 5.95 10.26 -18.86
CA ALA A 233 4.53 9.99 -18.58
C ALA A 233 3.97 10.78 -17.38
N LEU A 234 4.82 11.35 -16.51
CA LEU A 234 4.41 12.07 -15.28
C LEU A 234 4.08 13.57 -15.48
N ARG A 235 4.05 14.07 -16.72
CA ARG A 235 3.67 15.46 -17.10
C ARG A 235 4.01 16.51 -16.03
N LEU A 236 5.29 16.63 -15.73
CA LEU A 236 5.77 17.50 -14.67
C LEU A 236 5.75 18.96 -15.15
N PRO A 237 5.00 19.87 -14.49
CA PRO A 237 4.99 21.29 -14.87
C PRO A 237 6.29 22.00 -14.48
N GLU A 238 6.97 21.50 -13.44
CA GLU A 238 8.27 21.99 -12.97
C GLU A 238 9.29 20.85 -12.92
N LYS A 239 10.57 21.18 -12.96
CA LYS A 239 11.65 20.20 -12.80
C LYS A 239 11.63 19.62 -11.40
N MET A 240 11.70 18.29 -11.29
CA MET A 240 11.95 17.63 -10.00
C MET A 240 13.26 18.11 -9.40
N GLN A 241 13.34 18.18 -8.07
CA GLN A 241 14.58 18.55 -7.38
C GLN A 241 15.62 17.43 -7.49
N VAL A 242 15.19 16.17 -7.33
CA VAL A 242 16.12 15.04 -7.40
C VAL A 242 15.48 13.76 -7.93
N LEU A 243 16.21 13.09 -8.82
CA LEU A 243 16.02 11.69 -9.17
C LEU A 243 17.14 10.87 -8.52
N VAL A 244 16.79 9.82 -7.79
CA VAL A 244 17.77 8.91 -7.16
C VAL A 244 17.57 7.50 -7.68
N LEU A 245 18.65 6.87 -8.13
CA LEU A 245 18.69 5.44 -8.47
C LEU A 245 19.65 4.74 -7.52
N GLU A 246 19.14 3.76 -6.77
CA GLU A 246 19.87 3.11 -5.68
C GLU A 246 19.77 1.59 -5.80
N ARG A 247 20.93 0.91 -5.81
CA ARG A 247 21.01 -0.55 -5.98
C ARG A 247 20.30 -1.07 -7.24
N ILE A 248 20.38 -0.34 -8.35
CA ILE A 248 19.85 -0.72 -9.67
C ILE A 248 21.01 -0.77 -10.66
N ASP A 249 21.04 -1.77 -11.53
CA ASP A 249 21.97 -1.80 -12.66
C ASP A 249 21.30 -1.19 -13.90
N LEU A 250 22.02 -0.31 -14.60
CA LEU A 250 21.48 0.43 -15.75
C LEU A 250 22.01 -0.14 -17.07
N LEU A 251 21.10 -0.41 -18.00
CA LEU A 251 21.43 -0.76 -19.38
C LEU A 251 21.19 0.42 -20.31
N GLY A 252 22.21 0.77 -21.08
CA GLY A 252 22.15 1.83 -22.09
C GLY A 252 22.89 3.12 -21.69
N PRO A 253 22.65 4.21 -22.42
CA PRO A 253 23.41 5.46 -22.32
C PRO A 253 23.07 6.26 -21.06
N THR A 254 23.73 5.99 -19.93
CA THR A 254 23.45 6.65 -18.64
C THR A 254 23.64 8.18 -18.64
N HIS A 255 24.42 8.71 -19.59
CA HIS A 255 24.58 10.15 -19.78
C HIS A 255 23.27 10.85 -20.18
N GLU A 256 22.33 10.15 -20.82
CA GLU A 256 21.00 10.69 -21.15
C GLU A 256 20.18 10.97 -19.89
N LEU A 257 20.30 10.15 -18.84
CA LEU A 257 19.67 10.42 -17.54
C LEU A 257 20.27 11.68 -16.90
N ALA A 258 21.59 11.82 -16.95
CA ALA A 258 22.28 12.97 -16.35
C ALA A 258 21.96 14.30 -17.06
N GLN A 259 21.61 14.25 -18.35
CA GLN A 259 21.26 15.42 -19.17
C GLN A 259 19.76 15.68 -19.24
N MET A 260 18.94 14.85 -18.58
CA MET A 260 17.48 14.95 -18.62
C MET A 260 17.00 16.27 -18.02
N ASP A 261 16.19 17.02 -18.79
CA ASP A 261 15.68 18.33 -18.37
C ASP A 261 14.58 18.28 -17.29
N ALA A 262 14.10 17.07 -16.95
CA ALA A 262 13.02 16.86 -15.97
C ALA A 262 13.49 16.87 -14.50
N ALA A 263 14.81 16.88 -14.23
CA ALA A 263 15.35 16.89 -12.87
C ALA A 263 16.52 17.86 -12.72
N GLN A 264 16.60 18.57 -11.60
CA GLN A 264 17.71 19.46 -11.27
C GLN A 264 19.00 18.69 -10.93
N ARG A 265 18.85 17.51 -10.32
CA ARG A 265 19.96 16.63 -9.96
C ARG A 265 19.57 15.17 -10.16
N VAL A 266 20.48 14.40 -10.74
CA VAL A 266 20.34 12.95 -10.88
C VAL A 266 21.48 12.27 -10.10
N VAL A 267 21.11 11.39 -9.18
CA VAL A 267 22.04 10.55 -8.42
C VAL A 267 21.98 9.15 -9.01
N LEU A 268 23.05 8.78 -9.72
CA LEU A 268 23.19 7.47 -10.35
C LEU A 268 23.69 6.42 -9.33
N PRO A 269 23.46 5.12 -9.59
CA PRO A 269 23.97 4.04 -8.75
C PRO A 269 25.50 4.08 -8.73
N GLN A 270 26.10 3.80 -7.56
CA GLN A 270 27.55 3.55 -7.44
C GLN A 270 27.92 2.13 -7.88
#